data_AF-A0A945W474-F1
#
_entry.id   AF-A0A945W474-F1
#
_cell.length_a   1.000
_cell.length_b   1.000
_cell.length_c   1.000
_cell.angle_alpha   90.00
_cell.angle_beta   90.00
_cell.angle_gamma   90.00
#
_symmetry.space_group_name_H-M   'P 1'
#
loop_
_entity.id
_entity.type
_entity.pdbx_description
1 polymer ?
#
loop_
_entity_poly.entity_id
_entity_poly.type
_entity_poly.pdbx_seq_one_letter_code
_entity_poly.pdbx_strand_id
1 'polypeptide(L)'
;TAANKQPFSLIVIKNEQVKYKLKDAYSQEWFYTAPVIICACASPGTAWKRNDGKAYVDVDVAIAMDHLILAASAEGLGTCWIAAFKPEVVRDALNIPDNLEPLILTPLGYPEVIPEPTFRKPLEEMVKEI
;
A
#
# COMPACT_ATOMS: atom_id res chain seq x y z
N THR A 1 10.71 9.26 7.00
CA THR A 1 9.70 8.94 8.02
C THR A 1 9.83 9.91 9.18
N ALA A 2 8.74 10.23 9.85
CA ALA A 2 8.71 11.22 10.93
C ALA A 2 9.61 10.78 12.10
N ALA A 3 10.52 11.66 12.52
CA ALA A 3 11.49 11.42 13.59
C ALA A 3 12.28 10.09 13.48
N ASN A 4 12.52 9.62 12.24
CA ASN A 4 13.18 8.34 11.93
C ASN A 4 12.51 7.10 12.58
N LYS A 5 11.23 7.20 12.95
CA LYS A 5 10.53 6.14 13.70
C LYS A 5 10.23 4.90 12.88
N GLN A 6 10.06 5.07 11.57
CA GLN A 6 9.74 3.97 10.64
C GLN A 6 8.58 3.10 11.15
N PRO A 7 7.41 3.69 11.47
CA PRO A 7 6.34 3.01 12.19
C PRO A 7 5.51 2.11 11.27
N PHE A 8 6.17 1.24 10.50
CA PHE A 8 5.54 0.34 9.56
C PHE A 8 6.37 -0.92 9.29
N SER A 9 5.74 -1.92 8.70
CA SER A 9 6.40 -3.11 8.15
C SER A 9 5.81 -3.45 6.79
N LEU A 10 6.60 -4.10 5.95
CA LEU A 10 6.17 -4.57 4.62
C LEU A 10 6.19 -6.10 4.61
N ILE A 11 5.05 -6.70 4.31
CA ILE A 11 4.91 -8.15 4.17
C ILE A 11 4.95 -8.48 2.67
N VAL A 12 5.97 -9.21 2.23
CA VAL A 12 6.14 -9.65 0.83
C VAL A 12 5.51 -11.02 0.65
N ILE A 13 4.48 -11.11 -0.17
CA ILE A 13 3.64 -12.29 -0.34
C ILE A 13 3.88 -12.88 -1.72
N LYS A 14 4.62 -13.99 -1.76
CA LYS A 14 4.90 -14.78 -2.99
C LYS A 14 4.15 -16.10 -3.03
N ASN A 15 3.68 -16.58 -1.88
CA ASN A 15 3.04 -17.89 -1.77
C ASN A 15 1.64 -17.87 -2.42
N GLU A 16 1.43 -18.71 -3.42
CA GLU A 16 0.16 -18.79 -4.17
C GLU A 16 -1.06 -19.08 -3.28
N GLN A 17 -0.93 -19.97 -2.29
CA GLN A 17 -2.05 -20.28 -1.39
C GLN A 17 -2.43 -19.09 -0.52
N VAL A 18 -1.45 -18.32 -0.04
CA VAL A 18 -1.68 -17.10 0.72
C VAL A 18 -2.31 -16.02 -0.16
N LYS A 19 -1.80 -15.81 -1.38
CA LYS A 19 -2.41 -14.86 -2.33
C LYS A 19 -3.85 -15.25 -2.66
N TYR A 20 -4.13 -16.54 -2.86
CA TYR A 20 -5.49 -17.02 -3.13
C TYR A 20 -6.47 -16.75 -1.98
N LYS A 21 -6.02 -16.85 -0.71
CA LYS A 21 -6.84 -16.46 0.46
C LYS A 21 -7.20 -14.97 0.44
N LEU A 22 -6.32 -14.11 -0.08
CA LEU A 22 -6.58 -12.66 -0.17
C LEU A 22 -7.68 -12.30 -1.18
N LYS A 23 -8.12 -13.24 -2.02
CA LYS A 23 -9.29 -13.07 -2.90
C LYS A 23 -10.54 -12.64 -2.14
N ASP A 24 -10.73 -13.14 -0.92
CA ASP A 24 -11.89 -12.79 -0.09
C ASP A 24 -11.81 -11.36 0.47
N ALA A 25 -10.60 -10.81 0.53
CA ALA A 25 -10.34 -9.42 0.92
C ALA A 25 -10.53 -8.45 -0.25
N TYR A 26 -10.08 -8.84 -1.46
CA TYR A 26 -10.25 -8.09 -2.70
C TYR A 26 -10.31 -9.07 -3.89
N SER A 27 -11.47 -9.15 -4.54
CA SER A 27 -11.81 -10.28 -5.42
C SER A 27 -11.34 -10.13 -6.89
N GLN A 28 -10.53 -9.12 -7.19
CA GLN A 28 -10.02 -8.90 -8.54
C GLN A 28 -8.99 -9.97 -8.90
N GLU A 29 -9.20 -10.64 -10.04
CA GLU A 29 -8.33 -11.73 -10.49
C GLU A 29 -6.87 -11.31 -10.62
N TRP A 30 -6.61 -10.20 -11.32
CA TRP A 30 -5.28 -9.63 -11.52
C TRP A 30 -4.54 -9.28 -10.22
N PHE A 31 -5.24 -9.16 -9.08
CA PHE A 31 -4.62 -8.91 -7.79
C PHE A 31 -4.06 -10.19 -7.17
N TYR A 32 -4.89 -11.23 -7.00
CA TYR A 32 -4.43 -12.46 -6.33
C TYR A 32 -3.63 -13.39 -7.25
N THR A 33 -3.65 -13.18 -8.56
CA THR A 33 -2.79 -13.88 -9.52
C THR A 33 -1.46 -13.18 -9.78
N ALA A 34 -1.28 -11.93 -9.31
CA ALA A 34 -0.01 -11.21 -9.45
C ALA A 34 1.14 -12.00 -8.82
N PRO A 35 2.36 -12.01 -9.41
CA PRO A 35 3.46 -12.84 -8.91
C PRO A 35 3.88 -12.47 -7.49
N VAL A 36 3.79 -11.17 -7.13
CA VAL A 36 4.08 -10.66 -5.79
C VAL A 36 2.94 -9.75 -5.34
N ILE A 37 2.56 -9.83 -4.07
CA ILE A 37 1.73 -8.82 -3.40
C ILE A 37 2.53 -8.28 -2.22
N ILE A 38 2.52 -6.96 -2.02
CA ILE A 38 3.09 -6.32 -0.83
C ILE A 38 1.94 -5.77 0.02
N CYS A 39 1.92 -6.15 1.30
CA CYS A 39 1.04 -5.57 2.30
C CYS A 39 1.83 -4.63 3.20
N ALA A 40 1.50 -3.34 3.18
CA ALA A 40 2.05 -2.35 4.08
C ALA A 40 1.21 -2.32 5.36
N CYS A 41 1.86 -2.57 6.49
CA CYS A 41 1.23 -2.55 7.80
C CYS A 41 1.74 -1.37 8.62
N ALA A 42 0.83 -0.50 9.06
CA ALA A 42 1.09 0.58 9.99
C ALA A 42 1.32 0.05 11.42
N SER A 43 2.14 0.74 12.20
CA SER A 43 2.33 0.52 13.65
C SER A 43 1.97 1.80 14.42
N PRO A 44 0.68 2.08 14.67
CA PRO A 44 0.24 3.36 15.26
C PRO A 44 0.87 3.66 16.62
N GLY A 45 1.17 2.62 17.42
CA GLY A 45 1.76 2.76 18.76
C GLY A 45 3.20 3.28 18.76
N THR A 46 3.93 3.18 17.65
CA THR A 46 5.34 3.61 17.54
C THR A 46 5.51 4.91 16.75
N ALA A 47 4.41 5.40 16.16
CA ALA A 47 4.42 6.57 15.30
C ALA A 47 4.69 7.87 16.07
N TRP A 48 5.45 8.76 15.43
CA TRP A 48 5.58 10.12 15.92
C TRP A 48 4.22 10.83 15.83
N LYS A 49 3.94 11.64 16.86
CA LYS A 49 2.76 12.50 16.94
C LYS A 49 3.18 13.95 16.98
N ARG A 50 2.53 14.77 16.18
CA ARG A 50 2.67 16.23 16.25
C ARG A 50 2.05 16.74 17.56
N ASN A 51 2.40 17.96 17.95
CA ASN A 51 1.92 18.60 19.19
C ASN A 51 0.38 18.72 19.29
N ASP A 52 -0.34 18.66 18.17
CA ASP A 52 -1.81 18.61 18.09
C ASP A 52 -2.39 17.19 18.21
N GLY A 53 -1.55 16.19 18.46
CA GLY A 53 -1.94 14.79 18.60
C GLY A 53 -2.07 14.03 17.27
N LYS A 54 -1.89 14.69 16.11
CA LYS A 54 -1.94 14.01 14.81
C LYS A 54 -0.80 13.00 14.69
N ALA A 55 -1.14 11.72 14.57
CA ALA A 55 -0.19 10.66 14.23
C ALA A 55 0.18 10.74 12.74
N TYR A 56 1.47 10.54 12.44
CA TYR A 56 2.01 10.57 11.07
C TYR A 56 2.18 9.16 10.47
N VAL A 57 1.58 8.13 11.07
CA VAL A 57 1.75 6.73 10.64
C VAL A 57 1.29 6.52 9.20
N ASP A 58 0.10 6.99 8.82
CA ASP A 58 -0.42 6.83 7.45
C ASP A 58 0.45 7.59 6.43
N VAL A 59 0.97 8.77 6.81
CA VAL A 59 1.85 9.58 5.95
C VAL A 59 3.17 8.86 5.73
N ASP A 60 3.76 8.31 6.78
CA ASP A 60 5.02 7.56 6.71
C ASP A 60 4.88 6.31 5.83
N VAL A 61 3.78 5.56 6.00
CA VAL A 61 3.48 4.38 5.17
C VAL A 61 3.24 4.80 3.72
N ALA A 62 2.45 5.86 3.49
CA ALA A 62 2.13 6.31 2.15
C ALA A 62 3.36 6.76 1.37
N ILE A 63 4.27 7.52 1.99
CA ILE A 63 5.55 7.93 1.36
C ILE A 63 6.40 6.71 1.01
N ALA A 64 6.50 5.72 1.92
CA ALA A 64 7.28 4.52 1.66
C ALA A 64 6.70 3.70 0.49
N MET A 65 5.36 3.57 0.44
CA MET A 65 4.67 2.85 -0.62
C MET A 65 4.72 3.58 -1.97
N ASP A 66 4.62 4.91 -1.97
CA ASP A 66 4.75 5.72 -3.18
C ASP A 66 6.14 5.57 -3.81
N HIS A 67 7.21 5.68 -3.01
CA HIS A 67 8.57 5.41 -3.50
C HIS A 67 8.75 3.99 -4.01
N LEU A 68 8.16 2.99 -3.34
CA LEU A 68 8.20 1.60 -3.80
C LEU A 68 7.52 1.44 -5.16
N ILE A 69 6.35 2.07 -5.34
CA ILE A 69 5.58 2.02 -6.59
C ILE A 69 6.33 2.73 -7.72
N LEU A 70 6.92 3.89 -7.46
CA LEU A 70 7.76 4.61 -8.43
C LEU A 70 8.98 3.78 -8.84
N ALA A 71 9.65 3.14 -7.89
CA ALA A 71 10.77 2.24 -8.17
C ALA A 71 10.33 1.03 -8.99
N ALA A 72 9.21 0.39 -8.64
CA ALA A 72 8.66 -0.72 -9.41
C ALA A 72 8.33 -0.30 -10.85
N SER A 73 7.72 0.87 -11.04
CA SER A 73 7.43 1.42 -12.36
C SER A 73 8.69 1.70 -13.17
N ALA A 74 9.76 2.22 -12.55
CA ALA A 74 11.05 2.44 -13.21
C ALA A 74 11.70 1.13 -13.70
N GLU A 75 11.45 0.02 -13.00
CA GLU A 75 11.88 -1.33 -13.39
C GLU A 75 10.92 -2.03 -14.37
N GLY A 76 9.91 -1.32 -14.88
CA GLY A 76 8.94 -1.85 -15.85
C GLY A 76 7.84 -2.73 -15.25
N LEU A 77 7.66 -2.71 -13.93
CA LEU A 77 6.58 -3.43 -13.24
C LEU A 77 5.30 -2.58 -13.20
N GLY A 78 4.16 -3.26 -13.35
CA GLY A 78 2.84 -2.72 -13.08
C GLY A 78 2.50 -2.87 -11.59
N THR A 79 1.77 -1.89 -11.07
CA THR A 79 1.28 -1.89 -9.69
C THR A 79 -0.15 -1.36 -9.61
N CYS A 80 -0.81 -1.58 -8.47
CA CYS A 80 -2.08 -0.93 -8.16
C CYS A 80 -2.13 -0.60 -6.66
N TRP A 81 -2.55 0.61 -6.30
CA TRP A 81 -2.75 0.98 -4.90
C TRP A 81 -4.12 0.51 -4.42
N ILE A 82 -4.17 -0.49 -3.53
CA ILE A 82 -5.42 -1.08 -3.06
C ILE A 82 -5.59 -0.76 -1.58
N ALA A 83 -6.50 0.17 -1.31
CA ALA A 83 -7.04 0.43 0.04
C ALA A 83 -8.49 -0.10 0.20
N ALA A 84 -9.13 -0.50 -0.90
CA ALA A 84 -10.50 -1.01 -0.93
C ALA A 84 -10.55 -2.53 -0.67
N PHE A 85 -9.99 -2.98 0.46
CA PHE A 85 -10.00 -4.38 0.89
C PHE A 85 -10.66 -4.53 2.26
N LYS A 86 -10.96 -5.77 2.65
CA LYS A 86 -11.46 -6.13 3.98
C LYS A 86 -10.30 -6.38 4.98
N PRO A 87 -10.03 -5.48 5.94
CA PRO A 87 -8.83 -5.58 6.79
C PRO A 87 -8.78 -6.84 7.66
N GLU A 88 -9.92 -7.31 8.14
CA GLU A 88 -10.05 -8.54 8.94
C GLU A 88 -9.61 -9.77 8.15
N VAL A 89 -9.99 -9.86 6.88
CA VAL A 89 -9.59 -10.98 6.01
C VAL A 89 -8.09 -10.95 5.73
N VAL A 90 -7.52 -9.76 5.49
CA VAL A 90 -6.07 -9.60 5.30
C VAL A 90 -5.31 -9.98 6.57
N ARG A 91 -5.81 -9.56 7.73
CA ARG A 91 -5.24 -9.88 9.04
C ARG A 91 -5.17 -11.38 9.26
N ASP A 92 -6.27 -12.09 9.03
CA ASP A 92 -6.34 -13.54 9.22
C ASP A 92 -5.47 -14.28 8.20
N ALA A 93 -5.52 -13.88 6.93
CA ALA A 93 -4.75 -14.51 5.86
C ALA A 93 -3.23 -14.39 6.06
N LEU A 94 -2.78 -13.27 6.62
CA LEU A 94 -1.36 -12.95 6.80
C LEU A 94 -0.86 -13.10 8.25
N ASN A 95 -1.73 -13.52 9.18
CA ASN A 95 -1.46 -13.58 10.63
C ASN A 95 -0.91 -12.26 11.19
N ILE A 96 -1.53 -11.14 10.84
CA ILE A 96 -1.07 -9.80 11.27
C ILE A 96 -1.42 -9.60 12.75
N PRO A 97 -0.44 -9.27 13.61
CA PRO A 97 -0.71 -9.05 15.04
C PRO A 97 -1.52 -7.77 15.28
N ASP A 98 -2.24 -7.71 16.40
CA ASP A 98 -3.19 -6.62 16.72
C ASP A 98 -2.54 -5.23 16.83
N ASN A 99 -1.24 -5.16 17.10
CA ASN A 99 -0.49 -3.90 17.15
C ASN A 99 -0.10 -3.35 15.77
N LEU A 100 -0.42 -4.08 14.71
CA LEU A 100 -0.22 -3.68 13.31
C LEU A 100 -1.57 -3.57 12.59
N GLU A 101 -1.65 -2.60 11.69
CA GLU A 101 -2.83 -2.34 10.88
C GLU A 101 -2.48 -2.50 9.40
N PRO A 102 -3.06 -3.46 8.66
CA PRO A 102 -2.90 -3.51 7.21
C PRO A 102 -3.52 -2.26 6.59
N LEU A 103 -2.69 -1.42 5.96
CA LEU A 103 -3.11 -0.13 5.42
C LEU A 103 -3.29 -0.17 3.90
N ILE A 104 -2.35 -0.79 3.20
CA ILE A 104 -2.30 -0.80 1.72
C ILE A 104 -1.85 -2.18 1.24
N LEU A 105 -2.50 -2.69 0.20
CA LEU A 105 -2.02 -3.79 -0.61
C LEU A 105 -1.57 -3.26 -1.98
N THR A 106 -0.50 -3.80 -2.54
CA THR A 106 -0.14 -3.54 -3.93
C THR A 106 0.40 -4.79 -4.61
N PRO A 107 -0.22 -5.26 -5.72
CA PRO A 107 0.36 -6.31 -6.55
C PRO A 107 1.53 -5.73 -7.35
N LEU A 108 2.56 -6.55 -7.59
CA LEU A 108 3.67 -6.26 -8.49
C LEU A 108 3.78 -7.39 -9.50
N GLY A 109 3.96 -7.04 -10.77
CA GLY A 109 4.20 -7.97 -11.87
C GLY A 109 4.50 -7.23 -13.17
N TYR A 110 4.92 -7.95 -14.21
CA TYR A 110 5.03 -7.35 -15.54
C TYR A 110 3.64 -7.22 -16.15
N PRO A 111 3.20 -6.00 -16.55
CA PRO A 111 1.87 -5.80 -17.05
C PRO A 111 1.74 -6.33 -18.48
N GLU A 112 0.63 -7.02 -18.79
CA GLU A 112 0.29 -7.39 -20.16
C GLU A 112 -0.19 -6.18 -20.99
N VAL A 113 -0.79 -5.21 -20.31
CA VAL A 113 -1.36 -4.00 -20.90
C VAL A 113 -0.97 -2.79 -20.06
N ILE A 114 -0.46 -1.75 -20.72
CA ILE A 114 -0.21 -0.45 -20.11
C ILE A 114 -1.42 0.44 -20.45
N PRO A 115 -2.25 0.83 -19.47
CA PRO A 115 -3.39 1.70 -19.73
C PRO A 115 -2.94 3.13 -20.03
N GLU A 116 -3.75 3.85 -20.81
CA GLU A 116 -3.56 5.29 -21.00
C GLU A 116 -3.69 6.05 -19.66
N PRO A 117 -2.93 7.15 -19.47
CA PRO A 117 -3.06 7.98 -18.28
C PRO A 117 -4.49 8.48 -18.07
N THR A 118 -4.98 8.38 -16.84
CA THR A 118 -6.27 8.93 -16.46
C THR A 118 -6.21 10.44 -16.25
N PHE A 119 -7.36 11.10 -16.39
CA PHE A 119 -7.49 12.54 -16.15
C PHE A 119 -6.87 12.96 -14.80
N ARG A 120 -6.18 14.10 -14.81
CA ARG A 120 -5.74 14.84 -13.62
C ARG A 120 -6.32 16.23 -13.70
N LYS A 121 -6.72 16.77 -12.54
CA LYS A 121 -7.20 18.14 -12.44
C LYS A 121 -6.12 19.13 -12.92
N PRO A 122 -6.51 20.26 -13.52
CA PRO A 122 -5.58 21.37 -13.80
C PRO A 122 -4.82 21.80 -12.54
N LEU A 123 -3.60 22.30 -12.73
CA LEU A 123 -2.71 22.66 -11.62
C LEU A 123 -3.30 23.77 -10.76
N GLU A 124 -4.01 24.70 -11.39
CA GLU A 124 -4.61 25.90 -10.78
C GLU A 124 -5.71 25.56 -9.77
N GLU A 125 -6.30 24.36 -9.83
CA GLU A 125 -7.24 23.88 -8.82
C GLU A 125 -6.55 23.38 -7.55
N MET A 126 -5.26 23.02 -7.63
CA MET A 126 -4.52 22.35 -6.56
C MET A 126 -3.40 23.22 -5.97
N VAL A 127 -2.89 24.19 -6.74
CA VAL A 127 -1.79 25.07 -6.34
C VAL A 127 -2.30 26.50 -6.22
N LYS A 128 -1.98 27.14 -5.09
CA LYS A 128 -2.27 28.56 -4.84
C LYS A 128 -0.99 29.27 -4.45
N GLU A 129 -0.67 30.34 -5.16
CA GLU A 129 0.38 31.29 -4.77
C GLU A 129 -0.21 32.27 -3.74
N ILE A 130 0.56 32.56 -2.69
CA ILE A 130 0.17 33.45 -1.58
C ILE A 130 1.22 34.54 -1.45
#